data_AF-D7VNV9-F1
#
_entry.id   AF-D7VNV9-F1
#
_cell.length_a   1.000
_cell.length_b   1.000
_cell.length_c   1.000
_cell.angle_alpha   90.00
_cell.angle_beta   90.00
_cell.angle_gamma   90.00
#
_symmetry.space_group_name_H-M   'P 1'
#
loop_
_entity.id
_entity.type
_entity.pdbx_description
1 polymer ?
#
loop_
_entity_poly.entity_id
_entity_poly.type
_entity_poly.pdbx_seq_one_letter_code
_entity_poly.pdbx_strand_id
1 'polypeptide(L)'
;MLAPENYFYSRKYLVNKGIPDTAILDGPLSTNTVEDFKLSKELTSQLNPDILVVITSDFHMQRAGILYRRFTDGSKVLFMPAPSSLSEEELIPLIEHETRAVKKLHEEMDEQ
;
A
#
# COMPACT_ATOMS: atom_id res chain seq x y z
N MET A 1 8.70 10.94 -21.44
CA MET A 1 9.30 10.25 -20.27
C MET A 1 8.16 9.86 -19.37
N LEU A 2 7.91 8.57 -19.16
CA LEU A 2 7.00 8.13 -18.09
C LEU A 2 7.65 8.53 -16.77
N ALA A 3 6.88 9.09 -15.83
CA ALA A 3 7.38 9.41 -14.51
C ALA A 3 7.99 8.14 -13.88
N PRO A 4 9.16 8.21 -13.23
CA PRO A 4 9.69 7.04 -12.53
C PRO A 4 8.65 6.58 -11.51
N GLU A 5 8.37 5.28 -11.51
CA GLU A 5 7.31 4.70 -10.72
C GLU A 5 7.58 4.87 -9.20
N ASN A 6 6.53 4.91 -8.38
CA ASN A 6 6.62 5.13 -6.93
C ASN A 6 7.63 4.18 -6.25
N TYR A 7 7.74 2.96 -6.76
CA TYR A 7 8.73 1.96 -6.36
C TYR A 7 10.18 2.45 -6.54
N PHE A 8 10.52 3.05 -7.67
CA PHE A 8 11.90 3.48 -7.98
C PHE A 8 12.38 4.55 -7.00
N TYR A 9 11.54 5.56 -6.74
CA TYR A 9 11.87 6.62 -5.78
C TYR A 9 12.00 6.07 -4.35
N SER A 10 11.12 5.15 -3.96
CA SER A 10 11.14 4.53 -2.63
C SER A 10 12.39 3.67 -2.42
N ARG A 11 12.74 2.81 -3.40
CA ARG A 11 13.97 2.00 -3.36
C ARG A 11 15.20 2.88 -3.23
N LYS A 12 15.32 3.91 -4.08
CA LYS A 12 16.45 4.85 -4.03
C LYS A 12 16.56 5.55 -2.68
N TYR A 13 15.43 5.99 -2.11
CA TYR A 13 15.40 6.61 -0.79
C TYR A 13 15.89 5.66 0.31
N LEU A 14 15.39 4.42 0.33
CA LEU A 14 15.76 3.41 1.33
C LEU A 14 17.25 3.03 1.24
N VAL A 15 17.76 2.82 0.03
CA VAL A 15 19.20 2.54 -0.20
C VAL A 15 20.06 3.70 0.30
N ASN A 16 19.68 4.95 0.00
CA ASN A 16 20.37 6.13 0.51
C ASN A 16 20.32 6.26 2.04
N LYS A 17 19.37 5.61 2.70
CA LYS A 17 19.26 5.51 4.17
C LYS A 17 20.03 4.32 4.76
N GLY A 18 20.73 3.55 3.93
CA GLY A 18 21.58 2.44 4.37
C GLY A 18 20.88 1.09 4.39
N ILE A 19 19.66 0.98 3.85
CA ILE A 19 19.02 -0.32 3.63
C ILE A 19 19.76 -1.02 2.48
N PRO A 20 20.28 -2.25 2.67
CA PRO A 20 20.92 -2.99 1.59
C PRO A 20 19.94 -3.19 0.44
N ASP A 21 20.39 -2.98 -0.79
CA ASP A 21 19.56 -3.16 -1.98
C ASP A 21 19.02 -4.60 -2.11
N THR A 22 19.80 -5.58 -1.62
CA THR A 22 19.41 -6.99 -1.55
C THR A 22 18.28 -7.28 -0.55
N ALA A 23 17.97 -6.35 0.34
CA ALA A 23 16.84 -6.45 1.27
C ALA A 23 15.54 -5.89 0.67
N ILE A 24 15.61 -5.29 -0.53
CA ILE A 24 14.46 -4.70 -1.23
C ILE A 24 14.14 -5.60 -2.41
N LEU A 25 12.94 -6.18 -2.40
CA LEU A 25 12.46 -7.00 -3.52
C LEU A 25 12.16 -6.11 -4.73
N ASP A 26 12.22 -6.71 -5.92
CA ASP A 26 11.71 -6.06 -7.12
C ASP A 26 10.20 -5.85 -6.97
N GLY A 27 9.79 -4.58 -6.99
CA GLY A 27 8.41 -4.18 -6.72
C GLY A 27 7.55 -4.33 -7.97
N PRO A 28 6.24 -4.57 -7.80
CA PRO A 28 5.34 -4.58 -8.92
C PRO A 28 5.22 -3.17 -9.54
N LEU A 29 5.17 -3.11 -10.88
CA LEU A 29 4.89 -1.86 -11.58
C LEU A 29 3.40 -1.53 -11.36
N SER A 30 3.11 -0.72 -10.35
CA SER A 30 1.75 -0.33 -9.96
C SER A 30 1.51 1.15 -10.20
N THR A 31 0.26 1.49 -10.48
CA THR A 31 -0.18 2.88 -10.66
C THR A 31 -1.12 3.34 -9.55
N ASN A 32 -1.60 2.42 -8.71
CA ASN A 32 -2.55 2.69 -7.64
C ASN A 32 -2.53 1.60 -6.55
N THR A 33 -3.13 1.93 -5.41
CA THR A 33 -3.17 1.06 -4.22
C THR A 33 -3.87 -0.27 -4.45
N VAL A 34 -4.85 -0.35 -5.37
CA VAL A 34 -5.52 -1.63 -5.67
C VAL A 34 -4.56 -2.57 -6.40
N GLU A 35 -3.81 -2.04 -7.37
CA GLU A 35 -2.76 -2.78 -8.08
C GLU A 35 -1.64 -3.22 -7.14
N ASP A 36 -1.22 -2.36 -6.19
CA ASP A 36 -0.22 -2.74 -5.18
C ASP A 36 -0.61 -4.03 -4.46
N PHE A 37 -1.84 -4.10 -3.92
CA PHE A 37 -2.31 -5.29 -3.20
C PHE A 37 -2.52 -6.50 -4.12
N LYS A 38 -3.04 -6.30 -5.33
CA LYS A 38 -3.22 -7.41 -6.30
C LYS A 38 -1.90 -8.03 -6.71
N LEU A 39 -0.91 -7.21 -7.05
CA LEU A 39 0.38 -7.68 -7.53
C LEU A 39 1.26 -8.19 -6.37
N SER A 40 1.13 -7.61 -5.17
CA SER A 40 1.84 -8.09 -3.98
C SER A 40 1.28 -9.41 -3.43
N LYS A 41 0.03 -9.80 -3.76
CA LYS A 41 -0.55 -11.08 -3.35
C LYS A 41 0.34 -12.26 -3.72
N GLU A 42 0.79 -12.31 -4.98
CA GLU A 42 1.60 -13.43 -5.46
C GLU A 42 2.94 -13.49 -4.71
N LEU A 43 3.61 -12.35 -4.56
CA LEU A 43 4.88 -12.25 -3.86
C LEU A 43 4.77 -12.65 -2.39
N THR A 44 3.76 -12.12 -1.68
CA THR A 44 3.51 -12.45 -0.27
C THR A 44 3.13 -13.92 -0.08
N SER A 45 2.37 -14.51 -1.01
CA SER A 45 2.04 -15.93 -0.98
C SER A 45 3.26 -16.82 -1.20
N GLN A 46 4.14 -16.46 -2.14
CA GLN A 46 5.37 -17.20 -2.44
C GLN A 46 6.37 -17.16 -1.29
N LEU A 47 6.52 -15.98 -0.66
CA LEU A 47 7.42 -15.80 0.49
C LEU A 47 6.87 -16.38 1.78
N ASN A 48 5.53 -16.46 1.89
CA ASN A 48 4.79 -16.99 3.03
C ASN A 48 5.36 -16.50 4.39
N PRO A 49 5.40 -15.18 4.64
CA PRO A 49 5.98 -14.66 5.87
C PRO A 49 5.10 -14.98 7.08
N ASP A 50 5.75 -15.26 8.22
CA ASP A 50 5.06 -15.42 9.52
C ASP A 50 4.25 -14.17 9.88
N ILE A 51 4.79 -13.00 9.57
CA ILE A 51 4.19 -11.68 9.81
C ILE A 51 4.39 -10.80 8.58
N LEU A 52 3.29 -10.28 8.03
CA LEU A 52 3.30 -9.20 7.05
C LEU A 52 3.11 -7.86 7.78
N VAL A 53 4.00 -6.91 7.56
CA VAL A 53 3.86 -5.54 8.09
C VAL A 53 3.47 -4.61 6.95
N VAL A 54 2.32 -3.95 7.07
CA VAL A 54 1.84 -2.95 6.10
C VAL A 54 2.03 -1.56 6.71
N ILE A 55 2.93 -0.78 6.12
CA ILE A 55 3.22 0.60 6.51
C ILE A 55 2.71 1.53 5.41
N THR A 56 1.81 2.45 5.76
CA THR A 56 1.36 3.53 4.86
C THR A 56 0.87 4.72 5.68
N SER A 57 0.53 5.83 5.04
CA SER A 57 -0.01 7.01 5.72
C SER A 57 -1.25 6.64 6.55
N ASP A 58 -1.40 7.27 7.70
CA ASP A 58 -2.55 7.11 8.60
C ASP A 58 -3.92 7.20 7.88
N PHE A 59 -4.10 8.18 6.99
CA PHE A 59 -5.34 8.37 6.24
C PHE A 59 -5.62 7.24 5.22
N HIS A 60 -4.63 6.43 4.84
CA HIS A 60 -4.80 5.28 3.94
C HIS A 60 -5.17 3.97 4.66
N MET A 61 -5.07 3.92 6.00
CA MET A 61 -5.19 2.67 6.78
C MET A 61 -6.48 1.90 6.50
N GLN A 62 -7.62 2.59 6.41
CA GLN A 62 -8.91 1.95 6.19
C GLN A 62 -8.93 1.21 4.84
N ARG A 63 -8.51 1.89 3.77
CA ARG A 63 -8.49 1.32 2.42
C ARG A 63 -7.48 0.17 2.32
N ALA A 64 -6.29 0.32 2.89
CA ALA A 64 -5.29 -0.74 2.96
C ALA A 64 -5.84 -2.00 3.67
N GLY A 65 -6.57 -1.84 4.77
CA GLY A 65 -7.19 -2.95 5.49
C GLY A 65 -8.27 -3.69 4.68
N ILE A 66 -9.09 -2.95 3.91
CA ILE A 66 -10.10 -3.55 3.01
C ILE A 66 -9.41 -4.34 1.90
N LEU A 67 -8.42 -3.73 1.24
CA LEU A 67 -7.70 -4.35 0.12
C LEU A 67 -6.89 -5.58 0.55
N TYR A 68 -6.27 -5.52 1.73
CA TYR A 68 -5.61 -6.69 2.31
C TYR A 68 -6.58 -7.87 2.43
N ARG A 69 -7.74 -7.67 3.07
CA ARG A 69 -8.76 -8.72 3.24
C ARG A 69 -9.33 -9.22 1.91
N ARG A 70 -9.35 -8.36 0.88
CA ARG A 70 -9.87 -8.72 -0.44
C ARG A 70 -8.89 -9.54 -1.27
N PHE A 71 -7.61 -9.18 -1.23
CA PHE A 71 -6.62 -9.71 -2.17
C PHE A 71 -5.59 -10.63 -1.55
N THR A 72 -5.24 -10.46 -0.27
CA THR A 72 -4.15 -11.20 0.37
C THR A 72 -4.69 -12.26 1.32
N ASP A 73 -4.11 -13.46 1.29
CA ASP A 73 -4.52 -14.59 2.13
C ASP A 73 -3.39 -15.00 3.08
N GLY A 74 -3.73 -15.53 4.26
CA GLY A 74 -2.86 -16.43 5.03
C GLY A 74 -1.89 -15.83 6.06
N SER A 75 -1.25 -14.68 5.81
CA SER A 75 -0.28 -14.13 6.76
C SER A 75 -0.96 -13.41 7.94
N LYS A 76 -0.32 -13.43 9.11
CA LYS A 76 -0.69 -12.49 10.18
C LYS A 76 -0.23 -11.10 9.75
N VAL A 77 -1.14 -10.13 9.74
CA VAL A 77 -0.82 -8.76 9.32
C VAL A 77 -0.76 -7.80 10.50
N LEU A 78 0.25 -6.94 10.50
CA LEU A 78 0.35 -5.76 11.36
C LEU A 78 0.24 -4.51 10.50
N PHE A 79 -0.79 -3.69 10.75
CA PHE A 79 -0.91 -2.38 10.14
C PHE A 79 -0.23 -1.35 11.02
N MET A 80 0.74 -0.63 10.45
CA MET A 80 1.49 0.42 11.14
C MET A 80 1.26 1.75 10.42
N PRO A 81 0.45 2.67 11.00
CA PRO A 81 0.26 3.98 10.42
C PRO A 81 1.54 4.79 10.52
N ALA A 82 1.96 5.39 9.41
CA ALA A 82 2.92 6.48 9.40
C ALA A 82 2.14 7.79 9.50
N PRO A 83 2.23 8.54 10.61
CA PRO A 83 1.53 9.81 10.75
C PRO A 83 1.92 10.77 9.62
N SER A 84 0.93 11.35 8.96
CA SER A 84 1.18 12.32 7.90
C SER A 84 1.81 13.59 8.48
N SER A 85 2.76 14.18 7.76
CA SER A 85 3.34 15.49 8.10
C SER A 85 2.62 16.65 7.40
N LEU A 86 1.52 16.38 6.72
CA LEU A 86 0.74 17.36 5.97
C LEU A 86 -0.09 18.25 6.90
N SER A 87 -0.33 19.47 6.47
CA SER A 87 -1.29 20.36 7.13
C SER A 87 -2.72 19.86 6.95
N GLU A 88 -3.64 20.39 7.76
CA GLU A 88 -5.07 20.06 7.66
C GLU A 88 -5.64 20.40 6.27
N GLU A 89 -5.27 21.55 5.71
CA GLU A 89 -5.72 21.99 4.38
C GLU A 89 -5.25 21.01 3.28
N GLU A 90 -4.03 20.47 3.39
CA GLU A 90 -3.49 19.47 2.47
C GLU A 90 -4.12 18.08 2.68
N LEU A 91 -4.54 17.76 3.90
CA LEU A 91 -5.15 16.48 4.25
C LEU A 91 -6.59 16.34 3.76
N ILE A 92 -7.39 17.42 3.79
CA ILE A 92 -8.80 17.42 3.37
C ILE A 92 -9.02 16.72 2.01
N PRO A 93 -8.36 17.14 0.91
CA PRO A 93 -8.61 16.52 -0.39
C PRO A 93 -8.19 15.05 -0.44
N LEU A 94 -7.19 14.64 0.36
CA LEU A 94 -6.75 13.25 0.44
C LEU A 94 -7.76 12.39 1.18
N ILE A 95 -8.29 12.86 2.32
CA ILE A 95 -9.33 12.16 3.08
C ILE A 95 -10.61 12.01 2.25
N GLU A 96 -10.99 13.04 1.49
CA GLU A 96 -12.12 12.94 0.57
C GLU A 96 -11.89 11.91 -0.54
N HIS A 97 -10.68 11.87 -1.10
CA HIS A 97 -10.30 10.85 -2.08
C HIS A 97 -10.40 9.44 -1.48
N GLU A 98 -9.86 9.24 -0.27
CA GLU A 98 -9.93 7.96 0.44
C GLU A 98 -11.38 7.55 0.72
N THR A 99 -12.20 8.49 1.18
CA THR A 99 -13.62 8.23 1.48
C THR A 99 -14.37 7.74 0.25
N ARG A 100 -14.16 8.40 -0.91
CA ARG A 100 -14.76 7.98 -2.19
C ARG A 100 -14.25 6.61 -2.63
N ALA A 101 -12.95 6.36 -2.50
CA ALA A 101 -12.34 5.09 -2.88
C ALA A 101 -12.85 3.93 -2.01
N VAL A 102 -12.97 4.13 -0.70
CA VAL A 102 -13.52 3.14 0.24
C VAL A 102 -14.99 2.85 -0.06
N LYS A 103 -15.81 3.88 -0.30
CA LYS A 103 -17.22 3.71 -0.67
C LYS A 103 -17.36 2.84 -1.92
N LYS A 104 -16.58 3.14 -2.96
CA LYS A 104 -16.56 2.37 -4.20
C LYS A 104 -16.17 0.92 -3.98
N LEU A 105 -15.15 0.67 -3.13
CA LEU A 105 -14.74 -0.70 -2.81
C LEU A 105 -15.84 -1.50 -2.11
N HIS A 106 -16.62 -0.87 -1.23
CA HIS A 106 -17.77 -1.51 -0.58
C HIS A 106 -18.90 -1.80 -1.57
N GLU A 107 -19.24 -0.85 -2.44
CA GLU A 107 -20.26 -1.06 -3.48
C GLU A 107 -19.88 -2.23 -4.41
N GLU A 108 -18.61 -2.32 -4.83
CA GLU A 108 -18.09 -3.44 -5.62
C GLU A 108 -18.06 -4.80 -4.89
N MET A 109 -18.20 -4.80 -3.56
CA MET A 109 -18.25 -6.02 -2.75
C MET A 109 -19.69 -6.48 -2.49
N ASP A 110 -20.64 -5.55 -2.38
CA ASP A 110 -22.06 -5.85 -2.17
C ASP A 110 -22.74 -6.37 -3.46
N GLU A 111 -22.15 -6.08 -4.64
CA GLU A 111 -22.62 -6.56 -5.95
C GLU A 111 -22.12 -7.98 -6.33
N GLN A 112 -21.28 -8.62 -5.50
CA GLN A 112 -20.66 -9.94 -5.74
C GLN A 112 -21.30 -11.04 -4.89
#